data_AF-A0A175WEM9-F1
#
_entry.id   AF-A0A175WEM9-F1
#
_cell.length_a   1.000
_cell.length_b   1.000
_cell.length_c   1.000
_cell.angle_alpha   90.00
_cell.angle_beta   90.00
_cell.angle_gamma   90.00
#
_symmetry.space_group_name_H-M   'P 1'
#
loop_
_entity.id
_entity.type
_entity.pdbx_description
1 polymer ?
#
loop_
_entity_poly.entity_id
_entity_poly.type
_entity_poly.pdbx_seq_one_letter_code
_entity_poly.pdbx_strand_id
1 'polypeptide(L)'
;MAESELTAGGPSILSRAADQEMLENYLGDEAYRLIGMVREEQQELWLKAKTQDLADRYGRHRHRYARRPSPPGYWNPDFPSTQEIEKSKTEAEKMERAVVEERWREAMRGGGRWLFRDE
;
A
#
# COMPACT_ATOMS: atom_id res chain seq x y z
N MET A 1 1.47 -9.69 -19.33
CA MET A 1 2.94 -9.84 -19.19
C MET A 1 3.31 -10.95 -18.21
N ALA A 2 2.84 -10.90 -16.95
CA ALA A 2 3.13 -11.98 -16.00
C ALA A 2 2.49 -13.33 -16.42
N GLU A 3 1.21 -13.34 -16.82
CA GLU A 3 0.54 -14.57 -17.31
C GLU A 3 1.19 -15.17 -18.56
N SER A 4 1.68 -14.31 -19.47
CA SER A 4 2.37 -14.75 -20.67
C SER A 4 3.73 -15.39 -20.34
N GLU A 5 4.45 -14.85 -19.34
CA GLU A 5 5.67 -15.49 -18.83
C GLU A 5 5.36 -16.85 -18.21
N LEU A 6 4.33 -16.93 -17.35
CA LEU A 6 3.91 -18.19 -16.73
C LEU A 6 3.55 -19.26 -17.78
N THR A 7 2.83 -18.86 -18.81
CA THR A 7 2.43 -19.77 -19.90
C THR A 7 3.65 -20.25 -20.70
N ALA A 8 4.65 -19.39 -20.91
CA ALA A 8 5.84 -19.73 -21.68
C ALA A 8 6.84 -20.62 -20.92
N GLY A 9 7.07 -20.35 -19.63
CA GLY A 9 8.03 -21.14 -18.83
C GLY A 9 7.41 -22.30 -18.06
N GLY A 10 6.07 -22.33 -17.95
CA GLY A 10 5.35 -23.36 -17.21
C GLY A 10 5.80 -23.43 -15.73
N PRO A 11 5.64 -24.59 -15.08
CA PRO A 11 5.98 -24.76 -13.67
C PRO A 11 7.48 -24.62 -13.36
N SER A 12 8.35 -24.59 -14.38
CA SER A 12 9.80 -24.41 -14.18
C SER A 12 10.16 -23.03 -13.63
N ILE A 13 9.32 -22.02 -13.83
CA ILE A 13 9.56 -20.66 -13.35
C ILE A 13 9.68 -20.62 -11.83
N LEU A 14 8.86 -21.40 -11.11
CA LEU A 14 8.88 -21.47 -9.65
C LEU A 14 10.20 -22.02 -9.07
N SER A 15 11.02 -22.70 -9.87
CA SER A 15 12.33 -23.23 -9.45
C SER A 15 13.50 -22.27 -9.67
N ARG A 16 13.29 -21.13 -10.34
CA ARG A 16 14.37 -20.17 -10.59
C ARG A 16 14.65 -19.39 -9.31
N ALA A 17 15.94 -19.23 -8.99
CA ALA A 17 16.37 -18.50 -7.79
C ALA A 17 15.78 -17.08 -7.72
N ALA A 18 15.74 -16.35 -8.84
CA ALA A 18 15.17 -15.01 -8.91
C ALA A 18 13.66 -14.97 -8.63
N ASP A 19 12.93 -16.01 -9.04
CA ASP A 19 11.49 -16.10 -8.81
C ASP A 19 11.18 -16.53 -7.37
N GLN A 20 12.04 -17.36 -6.76
CA GLN A 20 11.96 -17.69 -5.33
C GLN A 20 12.22 -16.47 -4.46
N GLU A 21 13.28 -15.71 -4.75
CA GLU A 21 13.59 -14.46 -4.05
C GLU A 21 12.45 -13.45 -4.18
N MET A 22 11.82 -13.34 -5.36
CA MET A 22 10.66 -12.47 -5.56
C MET A 22 9.45 -12.90 -4.72
N LEU A 23 9.19 -14.20 -4.60
CA LEU A 23 8.12 -14.75 -3.76
C LEU A 23 8.38 -14.50 -2.28
N GLU A 24 9.61 -14.71 -1.82
CA GLU A 24 10.02 -14.44 -0.43
C GLU A 24 9.84 -12.96 -0.08
N ASN A 25 10.31 -12.06 -0.96
CA ASN A 25 10.14 -10.62 -0.78
C ASN A 25 8.68 -10.19 -0.76
N TYR A 26 7.82 -10.81 -1.58
CA TYR A 26 6.38 -10.51 -1.61
C TYR A 26 5.67 -10.94 -0.32
N LEU A 27 6.06 -12.07 0.27
CA LEU A 27 5.48 -12.57 1.53
C LEU A 27 6.07 -11.93 2.78
N GLY A 28 7.30 -11.41 2.72
CA GLY A 28 7.99 -10.83 3.86
C GLY A 28 8.14 -11.83 5.01
N ASP A 29 7.64 -11.48 6.19
CA ASP A 29 7.70 -12.32 7.40
C ASP A 29 6.98 -13.68 7.23
N GLU A 30 6.09 -13.80 6.25
CA GLU A 30 5.33 -15.03 5.97
C GLU A 30 6.01 -15.96 4.95
N ALA A 31 7.26 -15.68 4.55
CA ALA A 31 8.00 -16.47 3.56
C ALA A 31 8.06 -17.98 3.88
N TYR A 32 8.04 -18.35 5.17
CA TYR A 32 8.02 -19.75 5.61
C TYR A 32 6.83 -20.56 5.05
N ARG A 33 5.73 -19.90 4.66
CA ARG A 33 4.55 -20.57 4.11
C ARG A 33 4.81 -21.20 2.75
N LEU A 34 5.80 -20.73 1.98
CA LEU A 34 6.12 -21.27 0.65
C LEU A 34 6.38 -22.77 0.66
N ILE A 35 6.98 -23.28 1.74
CA ILE A 35 7.35 -24.70 1.90
C ILE A 35 6.10 -25.60 1.91
N GLY A 36 4.97 -25.12 2.45
CA GLY A 36 3.73 -25.89 2.58
C GLY A 36 2.70 -25.66 1.48
N MET A 37 2.91 -24.67 0.61
CA MET A 37 1.93 -24.31 -0.43
C MET A 37 1.87 -25.35 -1.55
N VAL A 38 0.65 -25.59 -2.04
CA VAL A 38 0.44 -26.43 -3.23
C VAL A 38 0.98 -25.69 -4.46
N ARG A 39 1.41 -26.41 -5.50
CA ARG A 39 1.97 -25.80 -6.72
C ARG A 39 1.03 -24.80 -7.39
N GLU A 40 -0.26 -25.06 -7.40
CA GLU A 40 -1.26 -24.15 -7.95
C GLU A 40 -1.33 -22.83 -7.17
N GLU A 41 -1.30 -22.90 -5.83
CA GLU A 41 -1.24 -21.73 -4.95
C GLU A 41 0.06 -20.94 -5.16
N GLN A 42 1.19 -21.63 -5.31
CA GLN A 42 2.48 -20.99 -5.61
C GLN A 42 2.46 -20.26 -6.95
N GLN A 43 1.79 -20.81 -7.98
CA GLN A 43 1.65 -20.13 -9.27
C GLN A 43 0.78 -18.87 -9.17
N GLU A 44 -0.32 -18.94 -8.43
CA GLU A 44 -1.17 -17.76 -8.20
C GLU A 44 -0.41 -16.69 -7.42
N LEU A 45 0.33 -17.09 -6.38
CA LEU A 45 1.17 -16.20 -5.60
C LEU A 45 2.27 -15.57 -6.46
N TRP A 46 2.93 -16.36 -7.31
CA TRP A 46 3.94 -15.87 -8.24
C TRP A 46 3.36 -14.84 -9.20
N LEU A 47 2.15 -15.06 -9.72
CA LEU A 47 1.48 -14.12 -10.59
C LEU A 47 1.22 -12.78 -9.89
N LYS A 48 0.75 -12.83 -8.64
CA LYS A 48 0.54 -11.63 -7.80
C LYS A 48 1.86 -10.91 -7.52
N ALA A 49 2.87 -11.64 -7.07
CA ALA A 49 4.20 -11.12 -6.76
C ALA A 49 4.84 -10.46 -7.98
N LYS A 50 4.80 -11.12 -9.14
CA LYS A 50 5.32 -10.60 -10.40
C LYS A 50 4.57 -9.35 -10.84
N THR A 51 3.24 -9.33 -10.70
CA THR A 51 2.42 -8.17 -11.06
C THR A 51 2.76 -6.98 -10.18
N GLN A 52 2.93 -7.20 -8.87
CA GLN A 52 3.37 -6.14 -7.95
C GLN A 52 4.78 -5.67 -8.28
N ASP A 53 5.74 -6.58 -8.49
CA ASP A 53 7.12 -6.23 -8.85
C ASP A 53 7.19 -5.40 -10.14
N LEU A 54 6.43 -5.78 -11.17
CA LEU A 54 6.32 -4.99 -12.40
C LEU A 54 5.67 -3.62 -12.15
N ALA A 55 4.65 -3.55 -11.29
CA ALA A 55 4.02 -2.28 -10.91
C ALA A 55 4.98 -1.38 -10.13
N ASP A 56 5.79 -1.92 -9.22
CA ASP A 56 6.77 -1.18 -8.44
C ASP A 56 7.92 -0.68 -9.32
N ARG A 57 8.43 -1.53 -10.23
CA ARG A 57 9.52 -1.19 -11.15
C ARG A 57 9.09 -0.18 -12.22
N TYR A 58 8.00 -0.43 -12.92
CA TYR A 58 7.60 0.33 -14.11
C TYR A 58 6.41 1.27 -13.89
N GLY A 59 5.83 1.26 -12.69
CA GLY A 59 4.76 2.19 -12.32
C GLY A 59 5.22 3.63 -12.46
N ARG A 60 4.50 4.40 -13.30
CA ARG A 60 4.78 5.83 -13.53
C ARG A 60 4.43 6.71 -12.34
N HIS A 61 3.56 6.24 -11.45
CA HIS A 61 2.99 7.02 -10.36
C HIS A 61 3.39 6.44 -9.00
N ARG A 62 4.66 6.61 -8.65
CA ARG A 62 5.15 6.30 -7.30
C ARG A 62 4.73 7.42 -6.35
N HIS A 63 3.61 7.26 -5.64
CA HIS A 63 3.21 8.20 -4.60
C HIS A 63 4.01 7.92 -3.32
N ARG A 64 5.21 8.54 -3.20
CA ARG A 64 6.04 8.47 -1.98
C ARG A 64 5.28 8.96 -0.73
N TYR A 65 4.32 9.85 -0.93
CA TYR A 65 3.43 10.34 0.10
C TYR A 65 1.98 10.22 -0.42
N ALA A 66 1.10 9.70 0.43
CA ALA A 66 -0.33 9.74 0.15
C ALA A 66 -0.76 11.20 -0.08
N ARG A 67 -1.62 11.42 -1.08
CA ARG A 67 -2.18 12.76 -1.28
C ARG A 67 -3.03 13.12 -0.07
N ARG A 68 -2.89 14.35 0.43
CA ARG A 68 -3.77 14.86 1.48
C ARG A 68 -5.21 14.86 0.96
N PRO A 69 -6.19 14.41 1.75
CA PRO A 69 -7.59 14.48 1.35
C PRO A 69 -8.00 15.95 1.16
N SER A 70 -8.95 16.18 0.25
CA SER A 70 -9.58 17.49 0.11
C SER A 70 -10.32 17.86 1.40
N PRO A 71 -10.34 19.14 1.83
CA PRO A 71 -11.13 19.57 2.99
C PRO A 71 -12.63 19.25 2.84
N PRO A 72 -13.38 19.10 3.95
CA PRO A 72 -14.82 18.88 3.87
C PRO A 72 -15.51 20.04 3.17
N GLY A 73 -16.44 19.73 2.27
CA GLY A 73 -17.18 20.74 1.50
C GLY A 73 -16.42 21.36 0.32
N TYR A 74 -15.14 21.04 0.06
CA TYR A 74 -14.35 21.67 -1.00
C TYR A 74 -14.97 21.56 -2.41
N TRP A 75 -15.65 20.44 -2.70
CA TRP A 75 -16.28 20.19 -3.99
C TRP A 75 -17.75 20.61 -4.05
N ASN A 76 -18.29 21.22 -2.99
CA ASN A 76 -19.65 21.73 -3.00
C ASN A 76 -19.67 23.08 -3.74
N PRO A 77 -20.34 23.19 -4.90
CA PRO A 77 -20.40 24.44 -5.64
C PRO A 77 -21.36 25.48 -5.01
N ASP A 78 -22.26 25.07 -4.12
CA ASP A 78 -23.27 25.93 -3.52
C ASP A 78 -22.80 26.61 -2.22
N PHE A 79 -23.51 27.67 -1.81
CA PHE A 79 -23.27 28.29 -0.51
C PHE A 79 -23.76 27.38 0.62
N PRO A 80 -22.89 27.00 1.58
CA PRO A 80 -23.29 26.11 2.65
C PRO A 80 -24.23 26.83 3.62
N SER A 81 -25.25 26.12 4.06
CA SER A 81 -26.09 26.51 5.19
C SER A 81 -25.28 26.48 6.50
N THR A 82 -25.79 27.14 7.55
CA THR A 82 -25.14 27.15 8.87
C THR A 82 -24.92 25.73 9.41
N GLN A 83 -25.88 24.82 9.21
CA GLN A 83 -25.77 23.42 9.64
C GLN A 83 -24.69 22.66 8.86
N GLU A 84 -24.55 22.93 7.56
CA GLU A 84 -23.50 22.33 6.74
C GLU A 84 -22.11 22.86 7.09
N ILE A 85 -22.00 24.13 7.48
CA ILE A 85 -20.76 24.72 8.00
C ILE A 85 -20.35 24.01 9.30
N GLU A 86 -21.27 23.85 10.25
CA GLU A 86 -21.01 23.13 11.50
C GLU A 86 -20.58 21.69 11.23
N LYS A 87 -21.29 20.98 10.36
CA LYS A 87 -20.92 19.62 9.95
C LYS A 87 -19.52 19.57 9.36
N SER A 88 -19.20 20.47 8.43
CA SER A 88 -17.89 20.53 7.79
C SER A 88 -16.76 20.80 8.79
N LYS A 89 -17.00 21.64 9.81
CA LYS A 89 -16.05 21.87 10.90
C LYS A 89 -15.82 20.60 11.72
N THR A 90 -16.89 19.91 12.12
CA THR A 90 -16.75 18.66 12.90
C THR A 90 -16.03 17.56 12.11
N GLU A 91 -16.23 17.50 10.78
CA GLU A 91 -15.50 16.57 9.90
C GLU A 91 -14.03 16.96 9.76
N ALA A 92 -13.72 18.25 9.65
CA ALA A 92 -12.35 18.76 9.59
C ALA A 92 -11.58 18.42 10.88
N GLU A 93 -12.18 18.64 12.05
CA GLU A 93 -11.61 18.29 13.36
C GLU A 93 -11.38 16.78 13.52
N LYS A 94 -12.25 15.94 12.96
CA LYS A 94 -12.06 14.48 12.95
C LYS A 94 -10.85 14.10 12.09
N MET A 95 -10.72 14.68 10.89
CA MET A 95 -9.59 14.41 10.01
C MET A 95 -8.26 14.90 10.60
N GLU A 96 -8.25 16.08 11.22
CA GLU A 96 -7.06 16.60 11.87
C GLU A 96 -6.59 15.69 13.01
N ARG A 97 -7.52 15.26 13.88
CA ARG A 97 -7.21 14.27 14.94
C ARG A 97 -6.62 12.98 14.39
N ALA A 98 -7.18 12.44 13.30
CA ALA A 98 -6.66 11.24 12.67
C ALA A 98 -5.23 11.43 12.12
N VAL A 99 -4.95 12.58 11.49
CA VAL A 99 -3.61 12.92 11.00
C VAL A 99 -2.61 13.07 12.15
N VAL A 100 -3.01 13.71 13.26
CA VAL A 100 -2.15 13.84 14.45
C VAL A 100 -1.84 12.46 15.05
N GLU A 101 -2.83 11.58 15.13
CA GLU A 101 -2.66 10.21 15.63
C GLU A 101 -1.72 9.39 14.73
N GLU A 102 -1.86 9.49 13.40
CA GLU A 102 -0.95 8.86 12.44
C GLU A 102 0.49 9.36 12.64
N ARG A 103 0.69 10.68 12.76
CA ARG A 103 2.00 11.29 13.01
C ARG A 103 2.61 10.81 14.32
N TRP A 104 1.81 10.73 15.38
CA TRP A 104 2.24 10.23 16.68
C TRP A 104 2.69 8.76 16.59
N ARG A 105 1.92 7.90 15.90
CA ARG A 105 2.32 6.49 15.67
C ARG A 105 3.59 6.37 14.84
N GLU A 106 3.76 7.19 13.80
CA GLU A 106 4.99 7.18 12.99
C GLU A 106 6.22 7.61 13.80
N ALA A 107 6.08 8.61 14.67
CA ALA A 107 7.15 9.03 15.56
C ALA A 107 7.54 7.93 16.57
N MET A 108 6.55 7.20 17.10
CA MET A 108 6.79 6.10 18.06
C MET A 108 7.45 4.86 17.45
N ARG A 109 7.29 4.59 16.14
CA ARG A 109 7.87 3.40 15.48
C ARG A 109 9.41 3.42 15.43
N GLY A 110 10.04 4.60 15.52
CA GLY A 110 11.46 4.81 15.25
C GLY A 110 11.77 4.68 13.74
N GLY A 111 12.48 5.67 13.18
CA GLY A 111 12.75 5.73 11.74
C GLY A 111 11.54 6.07 10.84
N GLY A 112 10.43 6.54 11.43
CA GLY A 112 9.27 7.06 10.72
C GLY A 112 9.51 8.46 10.12
N ARG A 113 8.50 8.99 9.39
CA ARG A 113 8.63 10.30 8.71
C ARG A 113 8.51 11.49 9.66
N TRP A 114 7.92 11.27 10.84
CA TRP A 114 7.69 12.30 11.85
C TRP A 114 8.55 12.03 13.07
N LEU A 115 9.08 13.10 13.66
CA LEU A 115 9.82 13.11 14.92
C LEU A 115 9.14 14.13 15.83
N PHE A 116 9.10 13.86 17.14
CA PHE A 116 8.70 14.88 18.10
C PHE A 116 9.74 15.99 18.08
N ARG A 117 9.30 17.25 17.98
CA ARG A 117 10.22 18.40 17.94
C ARG A 117 10.87 18.65 19.31
N ASP A 118 10.15 18.29 20.38
CA ASP A 118 10.52 18.56 21.75
C ASP A 118 10.35 17.26 22.57
N GLU A 119 11.43 16.49 22.72
CA GLU A 119 11.70 15.66 23.90
C GLU A 119 12.78 16.36 24.74
#